data_AF-A0A7K0FHQ7-F1
#
_entry.id   AF-A0A7K0FHQ7-F1
#
_cell.length_a   1.000
_cell.length_b   1.000
_cell.length_c   1.000
_cell.angle_alpha   90.00
_cell.angle_beta   90.00
_cell.angle_gamma   90.00
#
_symmetry.space_group_name_H-M   'P 1'
#
loop_
_entity.id
_entity.type
_entity.pdbx_description
1 polymer ?
#
loop_
_entity_poly.entity_id
_entity_poly.type
_entity_poly.pdbx_seq_one_letter_code
_entity_poly.pdbx_strand_id
1 'polypeptide(L)'
;MGELTTEDIILQKKIAERIEFLRLKTGLSQTDFAQKNHIDRQVINRWESVKNARGVTVYSIQKFCKMVNITLKDFFDDDSFNL
;
A
#
# COMPACT_ATOMS: atom_id res chain seq x y z
N MET A 1 -11.65 6.93 -20.07
CA MET A 1 -11.35 7.18 -18.64
C MET A 1 -10.70 8.54 -18.56
N GLY A 2 -11.07 9.37 -17.59
CA GLY A 2 -10.37 10.65 -17.37
C GLY A 2 -8.92 10.41 -16.98
N GLU A 3 -8.04 11.31 -17.38
CA GLU A 3 -6.65 11.29 -16.93
C GLU A 3 -6.56 11.54 -15.42
N LEU A 4 -5.58 10.94 -14.76
CA LEU A 4 -5.31 11.19 -13.35
C LEU A 4 -4.78 12.62 -13.20
N THR A 5 -5.31 13.33 -12.22
CA THR A 5 -4.76 14.64 -11.83
C THR A 5 -3.40 14.47 -11.16
N THR A 6 -2.66 15.56 -11.02
CA THR A 6 -1.41 15.57 -10.23
C THR A 6 -1.66 15.15 -8.78
N GLU A 7 -2.78 15.58 -8.19
CA GLU A 7 -3.19 15.21 -6.83
C GLU A 7 -3.45 13.71 -6.71
N ASP A 8 -4.14 13.10 -7.68
CA ASP A 8 -4.39 11.66 -7.71
C ASP A 8 -3.06 10.86 -7.75
N ILE A 9 -2.11 11.32 -8.57
CA ILE A 9 -0.78 10.69 -8.69
C ILE A 9 -0.01 10.80 -7.36
N ILE A 10 -0.08 11.94 -6.68
CA ILE A 10 0.56 12.15 -5.38
C ILE A 10 -0.06 11.22 -4.33
N LEU A 11 -1.39 11.20 -4.22
CA LEU A 11 -2.10 10.34 -3.28
C LEU A 11 -1.77 8.86 -3.52
N GLN A 12 -1.75 8.42 -4.78
CA GLN A 12 -1.40 7.06 -5.14
C GLN A 12 0.01 6.67 -4.66
N LYS A 13 1.01 7.54 -4.85
CA LYS A 13 2.39 7.29 -4.41
C LYS A 13 2.46 7.17 -2.90
N LYS A 14 1.82 8.09 -2.17
CA LYS A 14 1.80 8.06 -0.70
C LYS A 14 1.16 6.77 -0.15
N ILE A 15 0.11 6.25 -0.80
CA ILE A 15 -0.48 4.96 -0.45
C ILE A 15 0.53 3.81 -0.64
N ALA A 16 1.23 3.77 -1.78
CA ALA A 16 2.22 2.73 -2.07
C ALA A 16 3.39 2.77 -1.07
N GLU A 17 3.91 3.97 -0.79
CA GLU A 17 4.98 4.21 0.18
C GLU A 17 4.55 3.82 1.60
N ARG A 18 3.29 4.12 1.99
CA ARG A 18 2.73 3.71 3.29
C ARG A 18 2.65 2.19 3.44
N ILE A 19 2.26 1.48 2.39
CA ILE A 19 2.24 0.00 2.38
C ILE A 19 3.66 -0.54 2.56
N GLU A 20 4.62 -0.05 1.78
CA GLU A 20 6.02 -0.47 1.88
C GLU A 20 6.59 -0.21 3.28
N PHE A 21 6.38 0.99 3.83
CA PHE A 21 6.82 1.36 5.16
C PHE A 21 6.29 0.42 6.24
N LEU A 22 4.99 0.14 6.23
CA LEU A 22 4.35 -0.74 7.20
C LEU A 22 4.83 -2.20 7.06
N ARG A 23 5.08 -2.67 5.82
CA ARG A 23 5.73 -3.98 5.61
C ARG A 23 7.14 -4.00 6.19
N LEU A 24 7.95 -2.99 5.90
CA LEU A 24 9.33 -2.93 6.39
C LEU A 24 9.40 -2.91 7.92
N LYS A 25 8.41 -2.31 8.59
CA LYS A 25 8.27 -2.38 10.06
C LYS A 25 8.06 -3.79 10.61
N THR A 26 7.60 -4.75 9.79
CA THR A 26 7.53 -6.16 10.21
C THR A 26 8.87 -6.88 10.08
N GLY A 27 9.90 -6.25 9.53
CA GLY A 27 11.22 -6.84 9.27
C GLY A 27 11.25 -7.84 8.11
N LEU A 28 10.22 -7.89 7.27
CA LEU A 28 10.08 -8.89 6.20
C LEU A 28 10.34 -8.27 4.83
N SER A 29 11.02 -9.02 3.95
CA SER A 29 11.07 -8.70 2.52
C SER A 29 9.69 -8.86 1.87
N GLN A 30 9.51 -8.38 0.63
CA GLN A 30 8.25 -8.63 -0.10
C GLN A 30 7.95 -10.12 -0.24
N THR A 31 8.98 -10.93 -0.48
CA THR A 31 8.85 -12.40 -0.62
C THR A 31 8.42 -13.03 0.69
N ASP A 32 9.10 -12.71 1.79
CA ASP A 32 8.79 -13.32 3.10
C ASP A 32 7.42 -12.86 3.61
N PHE A 33 7.08 -11.59 3.39
CA PHE A 33 5.77 -11.05 3.75
C PHE A 33 4.65 -11.73 2.97
N ALA A 34 4.83 -11.94 1.66
CA ALA A 34 3.86 -12.62 0.83
C ALA A 34 3.68 -14.09 1.25
N GLN A 35 4.79 -14.79 1.52
CA GLN A 35 4.77 -16.18 2.00
C GLN A 35 4.06 -16.29 3.35
N LYS A 36 4.39 -15.42 4.31
CA LYS A 36 3.77 -15.37 5.64
C LYS A 36 2.26 -15.17 5.58
N ASN A 37 1.79 -14.38 4.62
CA ASN A 37 0.37 -14.05 4.46
C ASN A 37 -0.34 -14.90 3.39
N HIS A 38 0.31 -15.95 2.87
CA HIS A 38 -0.23 -16.85 1.86
C HIS A 38 -0.79 -16.14 0.61
N ILE A 39 -0.08 -15.13 0.12
CA ILE A 39 -0.40 -14.40 -1.12
C ILE A 39 0.76 -14.43 -2.10
N ASP A 40 0.46 -14.13 -3.36
CA ASP A 40 1.49 -14.02 -4.40
C ASP A 40 2.36 -12.76 -4.17
N ARG A 41 3.68 -12.90 -4.24
CA ARG A 41 4.64 -11.79 -4.13
C ARG A 41 4.35 -10.65 -5.13
N GLN A 42 3.82 -10.96 -6.30
CA GLN A 42 3.41 -9.98 -7.31
C GLN A 42 2.27 -9.07 -6.81
N VAL A 43 1.46 -9.53 -5.85
CA VAL A 43 0.46 -8.67 -5.19
C VAL A 43 1.14 -7.56 -4.40
N ILE A 44 2.14 -7.91 -3.58
CA ILE A 44 2.92 -6.93 -2.81
C ILE A 44 3.67 -5.98 -3.76
N ASN A 45 4.32 -6.53 -4.78
CA ASN A 45 5.04 -5.72 -5.77
C ASN A 45 4.12 -4.68 -6.44
N ARG A 46 2.88 -5.06 -6.78
CA ARG A 46 1.90 -4.14 -7.35
C ARG A 46 1.44 -3.09 -6.34
N TRP A 47 1.23 -3.47 -5.08
CA TRP A 47 0.79 -2.53 -4.03
C TRP A 47 1.85 -1.47 -3.69
N GLU A 48 3.12 -1.85 -3.72
CA GLU A 48 4.26 -0.95 -3.42
C GLU A 48 4.79 -0.22 -4.68
N SER A 49 4.15 -0.42 -5.85
CA SER A 49 4.63 0.18 -7.09
C SER A 49 4.18 1.63 -7.24
N VAL A 50 5.13 2.56 -7.18
CA VAL A 50 4.92 3.99 -7.51
C VAL A 50 4.94 4.30 -9.00
N LYS A 51 5.22 3.31 -9.85
CA LYS A 51 5.37 3.47 -11.32
C LYS A 51 4.13 3.04 -12.10
N ASN A 52 3.23 2.29 -11.49
CA ASN A 52 2.01 1.84 -12.15
C ASN A 52 0.99 2.96 -12.22
N ALA A 53 0.35 3.14 -13.38
CA ALA A 53 -0.76 4.09 -13.53
C ALA A 53 -2.05 3.67 -12.76
N ARG A 54 -2.06 2.48 -12.15
CA ARG A 54 -3.19 1.95 -11.38
C ARG A 54 -2.86 1.94 -9.90
N GLY A 55 -3.61 2.71 -9.12
CA GLY A 55 -3.49 2.74 -7.67
C GLY A 55 -4.03 1.50 -6.98
N VAL A 56 -3.85 1.48 -5.67
CA VAL A 56 -4.36 0.42 -4.80
C VAL A 56 -5.80 0.75 -4.40
N THR A 57 -6.71 -0.22 -4.52
CA THR A 57 -8.11 -0.02 -4.10
C THR A 57 -8.25 -0.02 -2.58
N VAL A 58 -9.28 0.63 -2.04
CA VAL A 58 -9.57 0.62 -0.60
C VAL A 58 -9.72 -0.81 -0.03
N TYR A 59 -10.27 -1.75 -0.80
CA TYR A 59 -10.40 -3.15 -0.39
C TYR A 59 -9.03 -3.85 -0.28
N SER A 60 -8.09 -3.51 -1.16
CA SER A 60 -6.71 -3.99 -1.09
C SER A 60 -5.98 -3.40 0.12
N ILE A 61 -6.17 -2.11 0.40
CA ILE A 61 -5.62 -1.45 1.59
C ILE A 61 -6.18 -2.13 2.86
N GLN A 62 -7.49 -2.36 2.93
CA GLN A 62 -8.11 -3.06 4.07
C GLN A 62 -7.55 -4.48 4.26
N LYS A 63 -7.29 -5.22 3.17
CA LYS A 63 -6.64 -6.54 3.23
C LYS A 63 -5.23 -6.44 3.79
N PHE A 64 -4.45 -5.49 3.29
CA PHE A 64 -3.10 -5.22 3.80
C PHE A 64 -3.12 -4.84 5.29
N CYS A 65 -4.04 -3.97 5.72
CA CYS A 65 -4.18 -3.57 7.12
C CYS A 65 -4.38 -4.78 8.05
N LYS A 66 -5.18 -5.78 7.62
CA LYS A 66 -5.37 -7.03 8.36
C LYS A 66 -4.08 -7.86 8.47
N MET A 67 -3.23 -7.84 7.44
CA MET A 67 -1.94 -8.57 7.42
C MET A 67 -0.91 -8.00 8.40
N VAL A 68 -1.00 -6.70 8.69
CA VAL A 68 -0.11 -5.99 9.64
C VAL A 68 -0.80 -5.66 10.97
N ASN A 69 -2.03 -6.15 11.18
CA ASN A 69 -2.83 -5.97 12.39
C ASN A 69 -3.09 -4.49 12.78
N ILE A 70 -3.51 -3.68 11.81
CA ILE A 70 -3.96 -2.29 12.03
C ILE A 70 -5.34 -2.06 11.41
N THR A 71 -6.00 -0.95 11.77
CA THR A 71 -7.25 -0.53 11.12
C THR A 71 -6.99 0.33 9.88
N LEU A 72 -8.01 0.52 9.03
CA LEU A 72 -7.93 1.50 7.94
C LEU A 72 -7.70 2.92 8.46
N LYS A 73 -8.24 3.26 9.64
CA LYS A 73 -7.98 4.56 10.27
C LYS A 73 -6.48 4.72 10.52
N ASP A 74 -5.86 3.77 11.21
CA ASP A 74 -4.42 3.82 11.53
C ASP A 74 -3.52 3.88 10.28
N PHE A 75 -3.97 3.28 9.17
CA PHE A 75 -3.26 3.36 7.90
C PHE A 75 -3.14 4.80 7.40
N PHE A 76 -4.24 5.57 7.43
CA PHE A 76 -4.31 6.95 6.97
C PHE A 76 -4.01 7.99 8.05
N ASP A 77 -3.88 7.57 9.31
CA ASP A 77 -3.43 8.38 10.45
C ASP A 77 -1.90 8.58 10.36
N ASP A 78 -1.47 9.35 9.36
CA ASP A 78 -0.07 9.66 9.08
C ASP A 78 0.03 11.05 8.43
N ASP A 79 1.02 11.84 8.85
CA ASP A 79 1.19 13.22 8.38
C ASP A 79 1.40 13.32 6.86
N SER A 80 1.84 12.23 6.20
CA SER A 80 1.90 12.19 4.75
C SER A 80 0.53 12.39 4.11
N PHE A 81 -0.59 12.10 4.77
CA PHE A 81 -1.94 12.31 4.22
C PHE A 81 -2.55 13.68 4.51
N ASN A 82 -1.80 14.63 5.11
CA ASN A 82 -2.17 16.04 5.19
C ASN A 82 -1.93 16.73 3.82
N LEU A 83 -2.73 16.35 2.82
CA LEU A 83 -2.67 16.83 1.44
C LEU A 83 -3.44 18.14 1.23
#